data_AF-A0A098G0B6-F1
#
_entry.id   AF-A0A098G0B6-F1
#
_cell.length_a   1.000
_cell.length_b   1.000
_cell.length_c   1.000
_cell.angle_alpha   90.00
_cell.angle_beta   90.00
_cell.angle_gamma   90.00
#
_symmetry.space_group_name_H-M   'P 1'
#
loop_
_entity.id
_entity.type
_entity.pdbx_description
1 polymer ?
#
loop_
_entity_poly.entity_id
_entity_poly.type
_entity_poly.pdbx_seq_one_letter_code
_entity_poly.pdbx_strand_id
1 'polypeptide(L)'
;MTNILFCYWLQGYFEITSKPFLEVTHIKKIQTQILNIKEQLSSEVQWINNVCNYLEEMDYKEETLNHFMPLIQFSLNSMFYHYIDNSKDIDYTIDEFQRLHKERAE
;
A
#
# COMPACT_ATOMS: atom_id res chain seq x y z
N MET A 1 -0.31 -7.15 -11.17
CA MET A 1 0.62 -6.83 -10.07
C MET A 1 0.84 -8.09 -9.24
N THR A 2 2.01 -8.30 -8.64
CA THR A 2 2.25 -9.32 -7.60
C THR A 2 2.15 -8.64 -6.22
N ASN A 3 2.04 -9.40 -5.12
CA ASN A 3 2.04 -8.85 -3.77
C ASN A 3 3.29 -8.00 -3.51
N ILE A 4 4.47 -8.48 -3.95
CA ILE A 4 5.74 -7.76 -3.82
C ILE A 4 5.71 -6.42 -4.56
N LEU A 5 5.25 -6.43 -5.82
CA LEU A 5 5.14 -5.21 -6.62
C LEU A 5 4.14 -4.22 -6.03
N PHE A 6 3.07 -4.71 -5.41
CA PHE A 6 2.14 -3.89 -4.65
C PHE A 6 2.79 -3.25 -3.43
N CYS A 7 3.57 -4.00 -2.65
CA CYS A 7 4.30 -3.47 -1.49
C CYS A 7 5.28 -2.36 -1.90
N TYR A 8 6.03 -2.54 -3.00
CA TYR A 8 6.89 -1.49 -3.55
C TYR A 8 6.10 -0.28 -4.03
N TRP A 9 4.99 -0.50 -4.73
CA TRP A 9 4.11 0.59 -5.15
C TRP A 9 3.61 1.41 -3.95
N LEU A 10 3.20 0.70 -2.89
CA LEU A 10 2.66 1.29 -1.67
C LEU A 10 3.72 2.12 -0.92
N GLN A 11 4.95 1.62 -0.85
CA GLN A 11 6.07 2.34 -0.29
C GLN A 11 6.31 3.66 -1.04
N GLY A 12 6.52 3.57 -2.37
CA GLY A 12 6.74 4.76 -3.19
C GLY A 12 5.58 5.76 -3.09
N TYR A 13 4.35 5.27 -2.97
CA TYR A 13 3.18 6.14 -2.81
C TYR A 13 3.23 6.97 -1.51
N PHE A 14 3.64 6.38 -0.38
CA PHE A 14 3.77 7.12 0.89
C PHE A 14 5.03 8.00 0.95
N GLU A 15 6.15 7.54 0.39
CA GLU A 15 7.38 8.33 0.33
C GLU A 15 7.22 9.60 -0.53
N ILE A 16 6.49 9.50 -1.65
CA ILE A 16 6.27 10.64 -2.55
C ILE A 16 5.24 11.62 -1.99
N THR A 17 4.20 11.13 -1.31
CA THR A 17 3.09 11.99 -0.92
C THR A 17 3.44 12.98 0.18
N SER A 18 4.55 12.78 0.93
CA SER A 18 5.06 13.68 1.99
C SER A 18 3.99 14.17 2.99
N LYS A 19 2.83 13.51 3.00
CA LYS A 19 1.66 13.85 3.79
C LYS A 19 1.67 13.00 5.07
N PRO A 20 1.56 13.63 6.26
CA PRO A 20 1.59 12.89 7.52
C PRO A 20 0.31 12.09 7.81
N PHE A 21 -0.75 12.24 7.00
CA PHE A 21 -2.06 11.65 7.24
C PHE A 21 -2.58 10.85 6.03
N LEU A 22 -3.17 9.69 6.32
CA LEU A 22 -3.97 8.90 5.39
C LEU A 22 -5.34 9.59 5.20
N GLU A 23 -5.63 10.02 3.99
CA GLU A 23 -6.95 10.54 3.61
C GLU A 23 -7.76 9.44 2.92
N VAL A 24 -9.09 9.62 2.84
CA VAL A 24 -10.00 8.70 2.13
C VAL A 24 -9.55 8.42 0.69
N THR A 25 -9.00 9.43 0.02
CA THR A 25 -8.44 9.32 -1.34
C THR A 25 -7.28 8.34 -1.41
N HIS A 26 -6.41 8.32 -0.39
CA HIS A 26 -5.31 7.36 -0.28
C HIS A 26 -5.83 5.94 -0.09
N ILE A 27 -6.80 5.75 0.81
CA ILE A 27 -7.42 4.43 1.08
C ILE A 27 -8.04 3.85 -0.20
N LYS A 28 -8.84 4.64 -0.91
CA LYS A 28 -9.46 4.22 -2.18
C LYS A 28 -8.42 3.86 -3.23
N LYS A 29 -7.30 4.59 -3.28
CA LYS A 29 -6.20 4.28 -4.20
C LYS A 29 -5.52 2.96 -3.84
N ILE A 30 -5.30 2.70 -2.54
CA ILE A 30 -4.75 1.43 -2.04
C ILE A 30 -5.67 0.27 -2.41
N GLN A 31 -6.97 0.36 -2.12
CA GLN A 31 -7.96 -0.66 -2.49
C GLN A 31 -7.94 -0.93 -4.00
N THR A 32 -7.92 0.12 -4.82
CA THR A 32 -7.85 -0.02 -6.28
C THR A 32 -6.60 -0.79 -6.73
N GLN A 33 -5.45 -0.57 -6.08
CA GLN A 33 -4.22 -1.29 -6.42
C GLN A 33 -4.23 -2.74 -5.95
N ILE A 34 -4.85 -3.05 -4.81
CA ILE A 34 -5.01 -4.44 -4.34
C ILE A 34 -5.81 -5.25 -5.37
N LEU A 35 -6.85 -4.68 -5.98
CA LEU A 35 -7.63 -5.34 -7.03
C LEU A 35 -6.80 -5.68 -8.29
N ASN A 36 -5.66 -5.04 -8.51
CA ASN A 36 -4.76 -5.31 -9.64
C ASN A 36 -3.79 -6.46 -9.38
N ILE A 37 -3.81 -7.06 -8.19
CA ILE A 37 -2.96 -8.20 -7.82
C ILE A 37 -3.54 -9.46 -8.46
N LYS A 38 -2.72 -10.14 -9.29
CA LYS A 38 -3.14 -11.29 -10.10
C LYS A 38 -2.90 -12.65 -9.43
N GLU A 39 -2.44 -12.62 -8.19
CA GLU A 39 -2.11 -13.80 -7.38
C GLU A 39 -2.89 -13.77 -6.07
N GLN A 40 -2.88 -14.88 -5.34
CA GLN A 40 -3.48 -14.94 -4.02
C GLN A 40 -2.82 -13.89 -3.11
N LEU A 41 -3.64 -13.11 -2.39
CA LEU A 41 -3.14 -12.09 -1.48
C LEU A 41 -2.32 -12.73 -0.37
N SER A 42 -1.13 -12.18 -0.11
CA SER A 42 -0.33 -12.58 1.05
C SER A 42 -1.05 -12.19 2.34
N SER A 43 -0.61 -12.74 3.48
CA SER A 43 -1.14 -12.38 4.81
C SER A 43 -1.13 -10.87 5.04
N GLU A 44 -0.07 -10.19 4.61
CA GLU A 44 0.11 -8.76 4.82
C GLU A 44 -0.79 -7.94 3.91
N VAL A 45 -0.83 -8.27 2.61
CA VAL A 45 -1.70 -7.56 1.65
C VAL A 45 -3.18 -7.79 1.97
N GLN A 46 -3.54 -9.01 2.39
CA GLN A 46 -4.89 -9.31 2.86
C GLN A 46 -5.25 -8.50 4.10
N TRP A 47 -4.31 -8.32 5.04
CA TRP A 47 -4.54 -7.49 6.21
C TRP A 47 -4.83 -6.03 5.83
N ILE A 48 -4.06 -5.44 4.91
CA ILE A 48 -4.31 -4.07 4.42
C ILE A 48 -5.69 -3.99 3.78
N ASN A 49 -6.06 -4.98 2.95
CA ASN A 49 -7.36 -5.03 2.30
C ASN A 49 -8.50 -5.02 3.34
N ASN A 50 -8.37 -5.85 4.38
CA ASN A 50 -9.34 -5.92 5.47
C ASN A 50 -9.47 -4.59 6.22
N VAL A 51 -8.35 -3.91 6.49
CA VAL A 51 -8.37 -2.59 7.14
C VAL A 51 -9.06 -1.56 6.26
N CYS A 52 -8.75 -1.52 4.96
CA CYS A 52 -9.39 -0.58 4.04
C CYS A 52 -10.90 -0.81 3.96
N ASN A 53 -11.33 -2.07 3.87
CA ASN A 53 -12.75 -2.42 3.85
C ASN A 53 -13.45 -2.05 5.16
N TYR A 54 -12.81 -2.27 6.30
CA TYR A 54 -13.35 -1.85 7.60
C TYR A 54 -13.52 -0.32 7.68
N LEU A 55 -12.56 0.45 7.18
CA LEU A 55 -12.66 1.91 7.14
C LEU A 55 -13.80 2.39 6.24
N GLU A 56 -14.04 1.69 5.12
CA GLU A 56 -15.17 1.93 4.23
C GLU A 56 -16.50 1.58 4.88
N GLU A 57 -16.61 0.45 5.57
CA GLU A 57 -17.81 0.06 6.34
C GLU A 57 -18.17 1.07 7.44
N MET A 58 -17.16 1.75 7.99
CA MET A 58 -17.33 2.79 9.01
C MET A 58 -17.57 4.19 8.41
N ASP A 59 -17.78 4.30 7.09
CA ASP A 59 -17.98 5.57 6.36
C ASP A 59 -16.85 6.58 6.57
N TYR A 60 -15.62 6.09 6.74
CA TYR A 60 -14.41 6.90 6.90
C TYR A 60 -14.51 7.99 7.97
N LYS A 61 -15.27 7.76 9.05
CA LYS A 61 -15.38 8.70 10.17
C LYS A 61 -14.00 9.14 10.64
N GLU A 62 -13.80 10.45 10.80
CA GLU A 62 -12.51 11.04 11.13
C GLU A 62 -11.91 10.45 12.42
N GLU A 63 -12.74 10.21 13.43
CA GLU A 63 -12.33 9.54 14.67
C GLU A 63 -11.79 8.12 14.43
N THR A 64 -12.43 7.37 13.53
CA THR A 64 -11.99 6.04 13.12
C THR A 64 -10.68 6.11 12.34
N LEU A 65 -10.57 7.02 11.37
CA LEU A 65 -9.33 7.22 10.61
C LEU A 65 -8.16 7.58 11.54
N ASN A 66 -8.35 8.52 12.45
CA ASN A 66 -7.33 8.94 13.40
C ASN A 66 -6.91 7.82 14.36
N HIS A 67 -7.85 6.97 14.78
CA HIS A 67 -7.55 5.81 15.63
C HIS A 67 -6.69 4.76 14.91
N PHE A 68 -7.01 4.46 13.65
CA PHE A 68 -6.31 3.43 12.88
C PHE A 68 -5.05 3.96 12.18
N MET A 69 -4.86 5.27 12.06
CA MET A 69 -3.71 5.89 11.41
C MET A 69 -2.36 5.35 11.90
N PRO A 70 -2.08 5.31 13.22
CA PRO A 70 -0.79 4.86 13.71
C PRO A 70 -0.60 3.36 13.51
N LEU A 71 -1.69 2.58 13.59
CA LEU A 71 -1.69 1.12 13.34
C LEU A 71 -1.40 0.79 11.88
N ILE A 72 -2.00 1.54 10.95
CA ILE A 72 -1.76 1.42 9.51
C ILE A 72 -0.32 1.78 9.22
N GLN A 73 0.17 2.93 9.71
CA GLN A 73 1.56 3.34 9.55
C GLN A 73 2.55 2.33 10.12
N PHE A 74 2.29 1.82 11.33
CA PHE A 74 3.14 0.79 11.96
C PHE A 74 3.19 -0.50 11.13
N SER A 75 2.05 -0.93 10.60
CA SER A 75 1.97 -2.17 9.81
C SER A 75 2.61 -1.98 8.44
N LEU A 76 2.45 -0.81 7.81
CA LEU A 76 3.17 -0.41 6.60
C LEU A 76 4.68 -0.45 6.83
N ASN A 77 5.17 0.18 7.89
CA ASN A 77 6.59 0.17 8.25
C ASN A 77 7.11 -1.25 8.50
N SER A 78 6.32 -2.10 9.15
CA SER A 78 6.68 -3.51 9.40
C SER A 78 6.77 -4.31 8.11
N MET A 79 5.83 -4.12 7.18
CA MET A 79 5.88 -4.76 5.86
C MET A 79 7.08 -4.28 5.05
N PHE A 80 7.36 -2.97 5.05
CA PHE A 80 8.52 -2.43 4.33
C PHE A 80 9.82 -2.99 4.90
N TYR A 81 9.95 -3.06 6.23
CA TYR A 81 11.11 -3.68 6.86
C TYR A 81 11.25 -5.16 6.47
N HIS A 82 10.16 -5.92 6.47
CA HIS A 82 10.19 -7.34 6.13
C HIS A 82 10.44 -7.65 4.65
N TYR A 83 9.85 -6.89 3.71
CA TYR A 83 9.99 -7.15 2.28
C TYR A 83 11.25 -6.53 1.67
N ILE A 84 11.76 -5.42 2.21
CA ILE A 84 12.97 -4.75 1.72
C ILE A 84 14.22 -5.39 2.32
N ASP A 85 14.24 -5.74 3.60
CA ASP A 85 15.42 -6.34 4.23
C ASP A 85 15.55 -7.84 3.88
N ASN A 86 14.42 -8.52 3.57
CA ASN A 86 14.44 -9.84 2.92
C ASN A 86 14.38 -9.78 1.38
N SER A 87 14.64 -8.62 0.77
CA SER A 87 14.95 -8.57 -0.67
C SER A 87 16.33 -9.22 -0.89
N LYS A 88 16.34 -10.56 -0.78
CA LYS A 88 17.24 -11.39 -1.55
C LYS A 88 17.05 -10.99 -3.00
N ASP A 89 18.05 -10.32 -3.57
CA ASP A 89 18.29 -10.18 -5.01
C ASP A 89 17.02 -10.06 -5.86
N ILE A 90 16.23 -9.00 -5.66
CA ILE A 90 15.16 -8.70 -6.59
C ILE A 90 15.72 -7.78 -7.67
N ASP A 91 16.08 -8.40 -8.79
CA ASP A 91 16.77 -7.85 -9.97
C ASP A 91 15.86 -6.91 -10.81
N TYR A 92 15.09 -6.02 -10.16
CA TYR A 92 14.29 -5.03 -10.88
C TYR A 92 15.13 -3.78 -11.19
N THR A 93 15.16 -3.43 -12.47
CA THR A 93 15.82 -2.22 -12.97
C THR A 93 15.03 -0.96 -12.54
N ILE A 94 15.73 0.17 -12.41
CA ILE A 94 15.11 1.49 -12.12
C ILE A 94 13.99 1.81 -13.11
N ASP A 95 14.12 1.36 -14.37
CA ASP A 95 13.10 1.55 -15.41
C ASP A 95 11.81 0.76 -15.13
N GLU A 96 11.89 -0.41 -14.52
CA GLU A 96 10.72 -1.20 -14.12
C GLU A 96 10.00 -0.57 -12.93
N PHE A 97 10.76 -0.03 -11.96
CA PHE A 97 10.23 0.79 -10.88
C PHE A 97 9.52 2.03 -11.39
N GLN A 98 10.14 2.74 -12.32
CA GLN A 98 9.52 3.90 -12.95
C GLN A 98 8.24 3.49 -13.69
N ARG A 99 8.23 2.39 -14.45
CA ARG A 99 7.04 1.90 -15.15
C ARG A 99 5.87 1.60 -14.23
N LEU A 100 6.10 0.96 -13.08
CA LEU A 100 5.07 0.69 -12.06
C LEU A 100 4.40 1.97 -11.54
N HIS A 101 5.16 3.06 -11.49
CA HIS A 101 4.67 4.36 -11.05
C HIS A 101 4.21 5.29 -12.20
N LYS A 102 4.48 4.91 -13.45
CA LYS A 102 4.19 5.71 -14.66
C LYS A 102 2.89 5.31 -15.38
N GLU A 103 2.26 4.18 -15.05
CA GLU A 103 0.92 3.83 -15.58
C GLU A 103 -0.19 4.66 -14.90
N ARG A 104 -0.22 5.96 -15.24
CA ARG A 104 -1.38 6.81 -15.57
C ARG A 104 -0.92 8.26 -15.68
N ALA A 105 -0.36 8.58 -16.84
CA ALA A 105 -0.45 9.93 -17.40
C ALA A 105 -1.12 9.83 -18.77
N GLU A 106 -2.34 9.26 -18.79
CA GLU A 106 -3.34 9.36 -19.86
C GLU A 106 -4.70 8.92 -19.29
#